data_AF-A0A0V0SYP9-F1
#
_entry.id   AF-A0A0V0SYP9-F1
#
_cell.length_a   1.000
_cell.length_b   1.000
_cell.length_c   1.000
_cell.angle_alpha   90.00
_cell.angle_beta   90.00
_cell.angle_gamma   90.00
#
_symmetry.space_group_name_H-M   'P 1'
#
loop_
_entity.id
_entity.type
_entity.pdbx_description
1 polymer ?
#
loop_
_entity_poly.entity_id
_entity_poly.type
_entity_poly.pdbx_seq_one_letter_code
_entity_poly.pdbx_strand_id
1 'polypeptide(L)'
;MKIETIKRRQQIEQNRLRETILQVLDQLETDSSELAVRNALRALDAQYAEAHRAQVTLEDVLPDGESLEAVLDEWRELCKEVFTTRTRADTFLKEKDESK
;
A
#
# COMPACT_ATOMS: atom_id res chain seq x y z
N MET A 1 -18.06 17.61 10.29
CA MET A 1 -17.68 18.07 8.93
C MET A 1 -16.19 17.95 8.58
N LYS A 2 -15.23 18.59 9.28
CA LYS A 2 -13.80 18.50 8.88
C LYS A 2 -13.21 17.09 9.03
N ILE A 3 -13.39 16.44 10.19
CA ILE A 3 -12.87 15.08 10.46
C ILE A 3 -13.48 14.04 9.51
N GLU A 4 -14.79 14.11 9.21
CA GLU A 4 -15.44 13.18 8.27
C GLU A 4 -14.85 13.27 6.85
N THR A 5 -14.48 14.47 6.41
CA THR A 5 -13.82 14.67 5.11
C THR A 5 -12.42 14.05 5.10
N ILE A 6 -11.67 14.21 6.19
CA ILE A 6 -10.34 13.60 6.36
C ILE A 6 -10.45 12.07 6.40
N LYS A 7 -11.40 11.53 7.16
CA LYS A 7 -11.67 10.08 7.21
C LYS A 7 -12.03 9.52 5.84
N ARG A 8 -12.88 10.22 5.09
CA ARG A 8 -13.22 9.82 3.71
C ARG A 8 -12.00 9.82 2.80
N ARG A 9 -11.12 10.83 2.93
CA ARG A 9 -9.88 10.92 2.15
C ARG A 9 -8.93 9.78 2.49
N GLN A 10 -8.73 9.49 3.77
CA GLN A 10 -7.90 8.37 4.24
C GLN A 10 -8.42 7.03 3.68
N GLN A 11 -9.73 6.77 3.74
CA GLN A 11 -10.31 5.55 3.17
C GLN A 11 -10.08 5.43 1.66
N ILE A 12 -10.22 6.52 0.91
CA ILE A 12 -9.99 6.54 -0.55
C ILE A 12 -8.55 6.15 -0.86
N GLU A 13 -7.58 6.73 -0.15
CA GLU A 13 -6.17 6.44 -0.43
C GLU A 13 -5.77 5.02 0.03
N GLN A 14 -6.34 4.50 1.11
CA GLN A 14 -6.17 3.09 1.49
C GLN A 14 -6.75 2.13 0.45
N ASN A 15 -7.93 2.41 -0.11
CA ASN A 15 -8.53 1.57 -1.15
C ASN A 15 -7.68 1.57 -2.42
N ARG A 16 -7.19 2.73 -2.84
CA ARG A 16 -6.24 2.83 -3.97
C ARG A 16 -4.93 2.07 -3.73
N LEU A 17 -4.44 2.10 -2.49
CA LEU A 17 -3.26 1.31 -2.11
C LEU A 17 -3.55 -0.19 -2.23
N ARG A 18 -4.69 -0.68 -1.73
CA ARG A 18 -5.12 -2.08 -1.88
C ARG A 18 -5.27 -2.47 -3.35
N GLU A 19 -5.85 -1.61 -4.19
CA GLU A 19 -5.93 -1.84 -5.64
C GLU A 19 -4.54 -1.97 -6.28
N THR A 20 -3.59 -1.13 -5.87
CA THR A 20 -2.22 -1.18 -6.39
C THR A 20 -1.48 -2.44 -5.93
N ILE A 21 -1.72 -2.91 -4.70
CA ILE A 21 -1.22 -4.20 -4.21
C ILE A 21 -1.72 -5.34 -5.10
N LEU A 22 -3.02 -5.37 -5.40
CA LEU A 22 -3.61 -6.39 -6.28
C LEU A 22 -3.00 -6.36 -7.68
N GLN A 23 -2.73 -5.17 -8.23
CA GLN A 23 -2.05 -5.03 -9.51
C GLN A 23 -0.64 -5.62 -9.48
N VAL A 24 0.15 -5.38 -8.43
CA VAL A 24 1.48 -5.99 -8.31
C VAL A 24 1.36 -7.51 -8.26
N LEU A 25 0.44 -8.05 -7.46
CA LEU A 25 0.22 -9.50 -7.33
C LEU A 25 -0.17 -10.14 -8.68
N ASP A 26 -1.08 -9.52 -9.43
CA ASP A 26 -1.46 -9.96 -10.77
C ASP A 26 -0.26 -10.00 -11.73
N GLN A 27 0.63 -9.00 -11.68
CA GLN A 27 1.86 -9.03 -12.48
C GLN A 27 2.83 -10.15 -12.06
N LEU A 28 2.85 -10.55 -10.79
CA LEU A 28 3.67 -11.68 -10.34
C LEU A 28 3.10 -13.03 -10.76
N GLU A 29 1.78 -13.15 -10.89
CA GLU A 29 1.11 -14.38 -11.29
C GLU A 29 1.14 -14.62 -12.81
N THR A 30 1.24 -13.55 -13.62
CA THR A 30 1.05 -13.59 -15.08
C THR A 30 2.33 -13.73 -15.93
N ASP A 31 3.36 -14.41 -15.40
CA ASP A 31 4.67 -14.59 -16.06
C ASP A 31 5.22 -13.27 -16.69
N SER A 32 4.93 -12.16 -16.00
CA SER A 32 5.07 -10.81 -16.54
C SER A 32 6.54 -10.42 -16.69
N SER A 33 6.80 -9.42 -17.53
CA SER A 33 8.15 -8.91 -17.73
C SER A 33 8.69 -8.25 -16.46
N GLU A 34 10.00 -8.36 -16.25
CA GLU A 34 10.73 -7.67 -15.17
C GLU A 34 10.45 -6.16 -15.15
N LEU A 35 10.32 -5.55 -16.34
CA LEU A 35 9.96 -4.14 -16.48
C LEU A 35 8.55 -3.84 -15.95
N ALA A 36 7.57 -4.70 -16.23
CA ALA A 36 6.20 -4.54 -15.76
C ALA A 36 6.12 -4.63 -14.23
N VAL A 37 6.80 -5.61 -13.63
CA VAL A 37 6.87 -5.75 -12.16
C VAL A 37 7.56 -4.54 -11.52
N ARG A 38 8.66 -4.04 -12.08
CA ARG A 38 9.31 -2.81 -11.58
C ARG A 38 8.44 -1.57 -11.68
N ASN A 39 7.66 -1.44 -12.76
CA ASN A 39 6.73 -0.33 -12.91
C ASN A 39 5.59 -0.42 -11.89
N ALA A 40 5.05 -1.61 -11.66
CA ALA A 40 4.02 -1.84 -10.65
C ALA A 40 4.54 -1.54 -9.23
N LEU A 41 5.79 -1.92 -8.90
CA LEU A 41 6.42 -1.56 -7.64
C LEU A 41 6.58 -0.05 -7.45
N ARG A 42 6.99 0.69 -8.49
CA ARG A 42 7.05 2.17 -8.41
C ARG A 42 5.68 2.79 -8.15
N ALA A 43 4.62 2.24 -8.75
CA ALA A 43 3.26 2.68 -8.50
C ALA A 43 2.82 2.37 -7.05
N LEU A 44 3.15 1.18 -6.53
CA LEU A 44 2.91 0.79 -5.14
C LEU A 44 3.57 1.78 -4.17
N ASP A 45 4.82 2.13 -4.40
CA ASP A 45 5.58 3.04 -3.54
C ASP A 45 5.01 4.46 -3.54
N ALA A 46 4.62 4.95 -4.71
CA ALA A 46 3.97 6.26 -4.84
C ALA A 46 2.62 6.28 -4.11
N GLN A 47 1.79 5.25 -4.29
CA GLN A 47 0.48 5.18 -3.66
C GLN A 47 0.57 4.94 -2.14
N TYR A 48 1.58 4.20 -1.68
CA TYR A 48 1.86 4.06 -0.24
C TYR A 48 2.16 5.41 0.40
N ALA A 49 2.95 6.27 -0.26
CA ALA A 49 3.25 7.61 0.24
C ALA A 49 1.99 8.50 0.33
N GLU A 50 1.08 8.42 -0.64
CA GLU A 50 -0.21 9.13 -0.59
C GLU A 50 -1.11 8.63 0.56
N ALA A 51 -1.23 7.32 0.70
CA ALA A 51 -2.02 6.71 1.77
C ALA A 51 -1.44 7.05 3.15
N HIS A 52 -0.12 7.02 3.30
CA HIS A 52 0.56 7.39 4.53
C HIS A 52 0.32 8.87 4.89
N ARG A 53 0.36 9.79 3.92
CA ARG A 53 0.03 11.20 4.16
C ARG A 53 -1.41 11.38 4.67
N ALA A 54 -2.36 10.70 4.04
CA ALA A 54 -3.77 10.77 4.44
C ALA A 54 -4.01 10.15 5.83
N GLN A 55 -3.28 9.08 6.15
CA GLN A 55 -3.28 8.41 7.44
C GLN A 55 -2.77 9.35 8.55
N VAL A 56 -1.59 9.95 8.40
CA VAL A 56 -1.02 10.90 9.39
C VAL A 56 -1.97 12.08 9.62
N THR A 57 -2.57 12.60 8.55
CA THR A 57 -3.54 13.71 8.67
C THR A 57 -4.77 13.32 9.51
N LEU A 58 -5.19 12.06 9.46
CA LEU A 58 -6.30 11.55 10.28
C LEU A 58 -5.87 11.33 11.73
N GLU A 59 -4.67 10.79 11.96
CA GLU A 59 -4.09 10.60 13.30
C GLU A 59 -3.97 11.93 14.06
N ASP A 60 -3.52 13.00 13.39
CA ASP A 60 -3.35 14.33 13.99
C ASP A 60 -4.66 14.98 14.48
N VAL A 61 -5.81 14.55 13.97
CA VAL A 61 -7.12 15.16 14.28
C VAL A 61 -8.03 14.25 15.10
N LEU A 62 -7.66 12.98 15.28
CA LEU A 62 -8.43 12.05 16.10
C LEU A 62 -8.09 12.24 17.58
N PRO A 63 -9.08 12.17 18.48
CA PRO A 63 -8.79 12.07 19.90
C PRO A 63 -8.13 10.73 20.21
N ASP A 64 -7.23 10.74 21.20
CA ASP A 64 -6.63 9.52 21.73
C ASP A 64 -7.73 8.55 22.23
N GLY A 65 -7.45 7.25 22.11
CA GLY A 65 -8.33 6.16 22.54
C GLY A 65 -8.76 5.24 21.39
N GLU A 66 -9.86 4.52 21.59
CA GLU A 66 -10.30 3.43 20.71
C GLU A 66 -10.42 3.82 19.23
N SER A 67 -10.80 5.07 18.93
CA SER A 67 -10.93 5.55 17.55
C SER A 67 -9.58 5.69 16.85
N LEU A 68 -8.55 6.15 17.56
CA LEU A 68 -7.19 6.23 17.04
C LEU A 68 -6.57 4.83 16.92
N GLU A 69 -6.76 3.99 17.95
CA GLU A 69 -6.26 2.61 17.96
C GLU A 69 -6.79 1.79 16.78
N ALA A 70 -8.10 1.87 16.50
CA ALA A 70 -8.69 1.17 15.36
C ALA A 70 -8.09 1.61 14.01
N VAL A 71 -7.81 2.91 13.86
CA VAL A 71 -7.19 3.48 12.65
C VAL A 71 -5.73 3.05 12.51
N LEU A 72 -4.99 2.96 13.62
CA LEU A 72 -3.62 2.47 13.64
C LEU A 72 -3.54 0.97 13.34
N ASP A 73 -4.47 0.17 13.85
CA ASP A 73 -4.52 -1.27 13.62
C ASP A 73 -4.84 -1.60 12.16
N GLU A 74 -5.82 -0.92 11.56
CA GLU A 74 -6.11 -1.08 10.12
C GLU A 74 -4.89 -0.70 9.26
N TRP A 75 -4.23 0.43 9.58
CA TRP A 75 -3.04 0.85 8.85
C TRP A 75 -1.88 -0.13 9.00
N ARG A 76 -1.71 -0.75 10.18
CA ARG A 76 -0.69 -1.76 10.43
C ARG A 76 -0.88 -3.00 9.56
N GLU A 77 -2.11 -3.49 9.43
CA GLU A 77 -2.40 -4.63 8.53
C GLU A 77 -2.11 -4.27 7.08
N LEU A 78 -2.50 -3.08 6.63
CA LEU A 78 -2.19 -2.63 5.27
C LEU A 78 -0.69 -2.49 5.03
N CYS A 79 0.09 -2.03 6.02
CA CYS A 79 1.55 -1.99 5.93
C CYS A 79 2.17 -3.39 5.78
N LYS A 80 1.62 -4.40 6.47
CA LYS A 80 2.06 -5.80 6.32
C LYS A 80 1.77 -6.34 4.92
N GLU A 81 0.62 -6.01 4.35
CA GLU A 81 0.28 -6.38 2.97
C GLU A 81 1.26 -5.77 1.95
N VAL A 82 1.56 -4.48 2.07
CA VAL A 82 2.54 -3.78 1.22
C VAL A 82 3.92 -4.43 1.34
N PHE A 83 4.39 -4.67 2.57
CA PHE A 83 5.69 -5.28 2.83
C PHE A 83 5.79 -6.69 2.23
N THR A 84 4.75 -7.50 2.42
CA THR A 84 4.68 -8.87 1.88
C THR A 84 4.70 -8.86 0.36
N THR A 85 3.95 -7.94 -0.26
CA THR A 85 3.87 -7.78 -1.72
C THR A 85 5.20 -7.35 -2.31
N ARG A 86 5.88 -6.36 -1.71
CA ARG A 86 7.22 -5.94 -2.11
C ARG A 86 8.22 -7.09 -2.02
N THR A 87 8.22 -7.81 -0.89
CA THR A 87 9.12 -8.95 -0.69
C THR A 87 8.96 -10.02 -1.77
N ARG A 88 7.71 -10.35 -2.16
CA ARG A 88 7.45 -11.31 -3.25
C ARG A 88 7.97 -10.79 -4.59
N ALA A 89 7.73 -9.52 -4.89
CA ALA A 89 8.19 -8.93 -6.14
C ALA A 89 9.73 -8.85 -6.22
N ASP A 90 10.40 -8.52 -5.11
CA ASP A 90 11.87 -8.50 -5.05
C ASP A 90 12.45 -9.90 -5.26
N THR A 91 11.85 -10.93 -4.67
CA THR A 91 12.24 -12.33 -4.91
C THR A 91 12.07 -12.71 -6.39
N PHE A 92 10.93 -12.39 -7.00
CA PHE A 92 10.69 -12.64 -8.42
C PHE A 92 11.73 -11.97 -9.32
N LEU A 93 12.05 -10.71 -9.06
CA LEU A 93 13.05 -9.96 -9.84
C LEU A 93 14.44 -10.58 -9.70
N LYS A 94 14.81 -11.01 -8.49
CA LYS A 94 16.08 -11.70 -8.23
C LYS A 94 16.18 -13.02 -8.99
N GLU A 95 15.14 -13.83 -8.98
CA GLU A 95 15.10 -15.13 -9.70
C GLU A 95 15.22 -14.95 -11.23
N LYS A 96 14.57 -13.92 -11.79
CA LYS A 96 14.69 -13.59 -13.22
C LYS A 96 16.09 -13.08 -13.58
N ASP A 97 16.75 -12.32 -12.70
CA ASP A 97 18.13 -11.86 -12.91
C ASP A 97 19.16 -13.02 -12.85
N GLU A 98 18.96 -13.99 -11.96
CA GLU A 98 19.82 -15.18 -11.84
C GLU A 98 19.61 -16.20 -12.98
N SER A 99 18.48 -16.13 -13.69
CA SER A 99 18.15 -17.01 -14.82
C SER A 99 18.67 -16.51 -16.19
N LYS A 100 19.36 -15.36 -16.23
CA LYS A 100 19.96 -14.76 -17.44
C LYS A 100 21.37 -15.25 -17.68
#